data_AF-A0A4S3LXQ9-F1
#
_entry.id   AF-A0A4S3LXQ9-F1
#
_cell.length_a   1.000
_cell.length_b   1.000
_cell.length_c   1.000
_cell.angle_alpha   90.00
_cell.angle_beta   90.00
_cell.angle_gamma   90.00
#
_symmetry.space_group_name_H-M   'P 1'
#
loop_
_entity.id
_entity.type
_entity.pdbx_description
1 polymer ?
#
loop_
_entity_poly.entity_id
_entity_poly.type
_entity_poly.pdbx_seq_one_letter_code
_entity_poly.pdbx_strand_id
1 'polypeptide(L)' 'MKRISSVIASFFIVLLLVLAVSSCANARWGTSAGVDVVWGPGGPRVQPNINVGVYNGGRW' A
#
# COMPACT_ATOMS: atom_id res chain seq x y z
N MET A 1 14.87 38.42 -9.84
CA MET A 1 14.99 36.97 -10.18
C MET A 1 14.95 36.04 -8.96
N LYS A 2 15.76 36.26 -7.91
CA LYS A 2 15.83 35.38 -6.72
C LYS A 2 14.50 35.15 -5.97
N ARG A 3 13.60 36.15 -5.93
CA ARG A 3 12.28 36.02 -5.28
C ARG A 3 11.31 35.15 -6.09
N ILE A 4 11.34 35.25 -7.42
CA ILE A 4 10.48 34.47 -8.31
C ILE A 4 10.88 32.99 -8.27
N SER A 5 12.18 32.68 -8.29
CA SER A 5 12.67 31.31 -8.14
C SER A 5 12.30 30.69 -6.78
N SER A 6 12.29 31.49 -5.71
CA SER A 6 11.87 31.04 -4.38
C SER A 6 10.37 30.73 -4.31
N VAL A 7 9.52 31.51 -4.99
CA VAL A 7 8.08 31.26 -5.04
C VAL A 7 7.77 30.00 -5.84
N ILE A 8 8.43 29.81 -6.98
CA ILE A 8 8.29 28.59 -7.79
C ILE A 8 8.74 27.37 -6.99
N ALA A 9 9.91 27.43 -6.34
CA ALA A 9 10.40 26.34 -5.50
C ALA A 9 9.42 26.02 -4.36
N SER A 10 8.88 27.03 -3.69
CA SER A 10 7.87 26.85 -2.64
C SER A 10 6.61 26.16 -3.15
N PHE A 11 6.13 26.52 -4.35
CA PHE A 11 4.97 25.86 -4.97
C PHE A 11 5.24 24.38 -5.26
N PHE A 12 6.40 24.05 -5.81
CA PHE A 12 6.79 22.65 -6.06
C PHE A 12 6.91 21.83 -4.78
N ILE A 13 7.43 22.41 -3.70
CA ILE A 13 7.54 21.75 -2.40
C ILE A 13 6.15 21.43 -1.85
N VAL A 14 5.22 22.39 -1.89
CA VAL A 14 3.84 22.18 -1.44
C VAL A 14 3.15 21.12 -2.28
N LEU A 15 3.32 21.16 -3.60
CA LEU A 15 2.78 20.15 -4.51
C LEU A 15 3.28 18.75 -4.17
N LEU A 16 4.60 18.56 -4.01
CA LEU A 16 5.19 17.28 -3.62
C LEU A 16 4.65 16.78 -2.28
N LEU A 17 4.46 17.68 -1.32
CA LEU A 17 3.91 17.32 -0.01
C LEU A 17 2.48 16.77 -0.13
N VAL A 18 1.62 17.41 -0.93
CA VAL A 18 0.24 16.97 -1.17
C VAL A 18 0.21 15.59 -1.83
N LEU A 19 1.06 15.36 -2.84
CA LEU A 19 1.18 14.06 -3.49
C LEU A 19 1.66 12.96 -2.53
N ALA A 20 2.64 13.26 -1.68
CA ALA A 20 3.13 12.31 -0.68
C ALA A 20 2.04 11.94 0.35
N VAL A 21 1.32 12.93 0.88
CA VAL A 21 0.23 12.71 1.84
C VAL A 21 -0.90 11.91 1.21
N SER A 22 -1.29 12.21 -0.04
CA SER A 22 -2.33 11.45 -0.75
C SER A 22 -1.94 9.99 -0.99
N SER A 23 -0.66 9.71 -1.27
CA SER A 23 -0.16 8.35 -1.48
C SER A 23 -0.13 7.55 -0.17
N CYS A 24 0.20 8.19 0.95
CA CYS A 24 0.18 7.56 2.27
C CYS A 24 -1.24 7.36 2.80
N ALA A 25 -2.15 8.32 2.57
CA ALA A 25 -3.55 8.24 2.98
C ALA A 25 -4.35 7.15 2.24
N ASN A 26 -3.88 6.74 1.06
CA ASN A 26 -4.49 5.66 0.27
C ASN A 26 -3.88 4.28 0.55
N ALA A 27 -2.93 4.17 1.50
CA ALA A 27 -2.42 2.88 1.92
C ALA A 27 -3.55 2.08 2.59
N ARG A 28 -3.91 0.93 2.00
CA ARG A 28 -4.87 0.00 2.58
C ARG A 28 -4.13 -1.19 3.14
N TRP A 29 -4.56 -1.60 4.32
CA TRP A 29 -4.13 -2.81 4.96
C TRP A 29 -5.33 -3.75 5.05
N GLY A 30 -5.09 -5.04 4.87
CA GLY A 30 -6.12 -6.05 4.93
C GLY A 30 -5.55 -7.33 5.52
N THR A 31 -6.41 -8.07 6.20
CA THR A 31 -6.10 -9.38 6.75
C THR A 31 -7.02 -10.40 6.12
N SER A 32 -6.49 -11.54 5.70
CA SER A 32 -7.31 -12.69 5.30
C SER A 32 -6.93 -13.90 6.14
N ALA A 33 -7.91 -14.72 6.48
CA ALA A 33 -7.71 -15.99 7.15
C ALA A 33 -8.39 -17.08 6.33
N GLY A 34 -7.71 -18.21 6.19
CA GLY A 34 -8.16 -19.31 5.36
C GLY A 34 -7.63 -20.65 5.86
N VAL A 35 -8.08 -21.69 5.18
CA VAL A 35 -7.65 -23.06 5.47
C VAL A 35 -7.32 -23.71 4.13
N ASP A 36 -6.06 -24.09 3.96
CA ASP A 36 -5.62 -24.85 2.80
C ASP A 36 -5.77 -26.34 3.08
N VAL A 37 -6.33 -27.05 2.11
CA VAL A 37 -6.38 -28.52 2.14
C VAL A 37 -5.36 -29.03 1.14
N VAL A 38 -4.28 -29.61 1.65
CA VAL A 38 -3.21 -30.19 0.84
C VAL A 38 -3.44 -31.69 0.72
N TRP A 39 -3.57 -32.19 -0.51
CA TRP A 39 -3.78 -33.60 -0.79
C TRP A 39 -2.46 -34.28 -1.19
N GLY A 40 -2.17 -35.45 -0.60
CA GLY A 40 -0.97 -36.22 -0.92
C GLY A 40 -1.10 -37.70 -0.60
N PRO A 41 -0.05 -38.51 -0.87
CA PRO A 41 -0.07 -39.97 -0.72
C PRO A 41 -0.39 -40.47 0.71
N GLY A 42 -0.19 -39.61 1.72
CA GLY A 42 -0.52 -39.89 3.13
C GLY A 42 -1.88 -39.34 3.58
N GLY A 43 -2.77 -38.95 2.66
CA GLY A 43 -4.09 -38.38 2.96
C GLY A 43 -4.13 -36.85 3.00
N PRO A 44 -5.34 -36.25 3.15
CA PRO A 44 -5.52 -34.81 3.23
C PRO A 44 -4.91 -34.25 4.50
N ARG A 45 -4.18 -33.14 4.37
CA ARG A 45 -3.68 -32.34 5.48
C ARG A 45 -4.35 -30.97 5.45
N VAL A 46 -4.81 -30.54 6.61
CA VAL A 46 -5.44 -29.23 6.80
C VAL A 46 -4.40 -28.28 7.36
N GLN A 47 -4.16 -27.17 6.67
CA GLN A 47 -3.21 -26.15 7.07
C GLN A 47 -3.92 -24.80 7.19
N PRO A 48 -4.09 -24.27 8.41
CA PRO A 48 -4.62 -22.92 8.57
C PRO A 48 -3.59 -21.89 8.08
N ASN A 49 -4.08 -20.82 7.45
CA ASN A 49 -3.25 -19.69 7.03
C ASN A 49 -3.87 -18.36 7.49
N ILE A 50 -2.98 -17.41 7.77
CA ILE A 50 -3.31 -16.02 8.08
C ILE A 50 -2.38 -15.16 7.25
N ASN A 51 -2.95 -14.31 6.40
CA ASN A 51 -2.21 -13.43 5.52
C ASN A 51 -2.51 -11.98 5.89
N VAL A 52 -1.46 -11.17 5.90
CA VAL A 52 -1.55 -9.72 6.11
C VAL A 52 -0.97 -9.06 4.88
N GLY A 53 -1.79 -8.24 4.21
CA GLY A 53 -1.40 -7.50 3.02
C GLY A 53 -1.46 -6.00 3.28
N VAL A 54 -0.41 -5.29 2.88
CA VAL A 54 -0.43 -3.83 2.76
C VAL A 54 -0.26 -3.51 1.29
N TYR A 55 -1.20 -2.78 0.71
CA TYR A 55 -1.14 -2.37 -0.68
C TYR A 55 -1.40 -0.87 -0.81
N ASN A 56 -0.58 -0.22 -1.63
CA ASN A 56 -0.77 1.16 -2.04
C ASN A 56 -1.52 1.16 -3.37
N GLY A 57 -2.84 0.95 -3.31
CA GLY A 57 -3.70 0.84 -4.47
C GLY A 57 -4.55 2.09 -4.63
N GLY A 58 -4.12 2.98 -5.52
CA GLY A 58 -4.96 4.08 -6.00
C GLY A 58 -6.31 3.54 -6.51
N ARG A 59 -7.40 4.21 -6.16
CA ARG A 59 -8.73 3.92 -6.72
C ARG A 59 -8.66 4.22 -8.22
N TRP A 60 -8.75 3.19 -9.05
CA TRP A 60 -9.19 3.29 -10.44
C TRP A 60 -10.53 2.59 -10.54
#